data_AF-A0A8H5JAM4-F1
#
_entry.id   AF-A0A8H5JAM4-F1
#
_cell.length_a   1.000
_cell.length_b   1.000
_cell.length_c   1.000
_cell.angle_alpha   90.00
_cell.angle_beta   90.00
_cell.angle_gamma   90.00
#
_symmetry.space_group_name_H-M   'P 1'
#
loop_
_entity.id
_entity.type
_entity.pdbx_description
1 polymer ?
#
loop_
_entity_poly.entity_id
_entity_poly.type
_entity_poly.pdbx_seq_one_letter_code
_entity_poly.pdbx_strand_id
1 'polypeptide(L)'
;MADEHTMSNEEWEEVSQDIPSLSDPFLQQYLTGRANLMSQEQKSRTDASFRASLSPIAKRASDIVDRIRDQENDSIWTPQVEEELAQAGNECIFPGMMFMLAKDRMEKTNLWKIVRRMPKGALLHAHMDAMVNFDFLFDELLKMPGMHMCSDRPLNTEESREDAIPSFRYRTKADSDGSIWEENYKPDAFVPLPKAADEFPHGGRSGFLKWLKGRCTLSVTDSHEQHHGVDAIWVKFGKCFLVCATIIHYEPMFRIFLRELMKNLKDDGVNWAELRFTWPLNYCRDKQEEPEKDYIHMFEVLREEIENFKKSPEGKGFWGLTTIWTSLRSWPTRLIIENMDCCIATKIAFPDLIAGYDLVGPEDLGRPLSDLLPELFWFRKQCAEEGVNLPFFFHAGETLGDGTDTDANLFDAILLGTRRIGHGFSLFKHPLLIDMVKEK
;
A
#
# COMPACT_ATOMS: atom_id res chain seq x y z
N MET A 1 -1.63 -28.83 44.02
CA MET A 1 -2.09 -30.00 43.25
C MET A 1 -1.39 -29.96 41.92
N ALA A 2 -0.25 -30.65 41.85
CA ALA A 2 0.50 -31.03 40.64
C ALA A 2 1.59 -32.02 41.13
N ASP A 3 1.14 -33.13 41.73
CA ASP A 3 1.97 -34.34 41.96
C ASP A 3 1.49 -35.40 40.94
N GLU A 4 1.45 -35.01 39.67
CA GLU A 4 1.06 -35.90 38.57
C GLU A 4 2.32 -36.39 37.85
N HIS A 5 2.65 -37.67 38.07
CA HIS A 5 3.56 -38.50 37.26
C HIS A 5 4.98 -37.94 36.98
N THR A 6 5.79 -37.75 38.01
CA THR A 6 7.25 -37.64 37.86
C THR A 6 7.94 -38.95 38.20
N MET A 7 8.74 -39.48 37.26
CA MET A 7 9.59 -40.65 37.46
C MET A 7 10.60 -40.42 38.58
N SER A 8 10.89 -41.45 39.37
CA SER A 8 12.00 -41.45 40.32
C SER A 8 13.35 -41.44 39.58
N ASN A 9 14.42 -41.04 40.27
CA ASN A 9 15.77 -41.03 39.68
C ASN A 9 16.24 -42.42 39.25
N GLU A 10 15.84 -43.47 39.97
CA GLU A 10 16.17 -44.86 39.63
C GLU A 10 15.45 -45.29 38.34
N GLU A 11 14.15 -44.98 38.22
CA GLU A 11 13.37 -45.25 36.99
C GLU A 11 13.91 -44.44 35.80
N TRP A 12 14.37 -43.20 36.01
CA TRP A 12 15.00 -42.41 34.95
C TRP A 12 16.33 -43.00 34.50
N GLU A 13 17.17 -43.48 35.42
CA GLU A 13 18.47 -44.03 35.07
C GLU A 13 18.34 -45.31 34.23
N GLU A 14 17.36 -46.16 34.54
CA GLU A 14 16.98 -47.31 33.69
C GLU A 14 16.48 -46.87 32.32
N VAL A 15 15.49 -45.96 32.27
CA VAL A 15 14.93 -45.50 30.99
C VAL A 15 15.97 -44.78 30.14
N SER A 16 16.86 -43.99 30.73
CA SER A 16 17.87 -43.20 29.99
C SER A 16 18.85 -44.09 29.21
N GLN A 17 19.07 -45.32 29.65
CA GLN A 17 19.91 -46.31 28.95
C GLN A 17 19.18 -46.97 27.78
N ASP A 18 17.86 -47.06 27.85
CA ASP A 18 17.00 -47.59 26.78
C ASP A 18 16.62 -46.51 25.74
N ILE A 19 16.91 -45.24 25.99
CA ILE A 19 16.70 -44.16 25.01
C ILE A 19 17.61 -44.39 23.80
N PRO A 20 17.05 -44.53 22.60
CA PRO A 20 17.82 -44.74 21.39
C PRO A 20 18.79 -43.59 21.10
N SER A 21 19.99 -43.93 20.63
CA SER A 21 20.99 -42.97 20.19
C SER A 21 20.70 -42.51 18.77
N LEU A 22 20.98 -41.24 18.45
CA LEU A 22 20.90 -40.75 17.06
C LEU A 22 21.74 -41.57 16.08
N SER A 23 22.75 -42.31 16.56
CA SER A 23 23.57 -43.21 15.75
C SER A 23 22.91 -44.56 15.41
N ASP A 24 21.78 -44.89 16.05
CA ASP A 24 21.10 -46.18 15.84
C ASP A 24 20.54 -46.30 14.41
N PRO A 25 20.61 -47.50 13.78
CA PRO A 25 20.25 -47.68 12.38
C PRO A 25 18.84 -47.22 12.02
N PHE A 26 17.86 -47.48 12.89
CA PHE A 26 16.48 -47.11 12.63
C PHE A 26 16.25 -45.59 12.75
N LEU A 27 16.96 -44.90 13.63
CA LEU A 27 16.94 -43.43 13.72
C LEU A 27 17.66 -42.79 12.52
N GLN A 28 18.78 -43.36 12.06
CA GLN A 28 19.43 -42.94 10.81
C GLN A 28 18.51 -43.11 9.59
N GLN A 29 17.75 -44.20 9.53
CA GLN A 29 16.73 -44.41 8.48
C GLN A 29 15.63 -43.36 8.55
N TYR A 30 15.12 -43.04 9.76
CA TYR A 30 14.14 -41.97 9.95
C TYR A 30 14.68 -40.60 9.51
N LEU A 31 15.90 -40.24 9.92
CA LEU A 31 16.55 -38.99 9.54
C LEU A 31 16.77 -38.88 8.02
N THR A 32 17.14 -40.00 7.38
CA THR A 32 17.24 -40.08 5.91
C THR A 32 15.87 -39.87 5.27
N GLY A 33 14.82 -40.52 5.78
CA GLY A 33 13.44 -40.32 5.32
C GLY A 33 12.98 -38.86 5.47
N ARG A 34 13.27 -38.23 6.61
CA ARG A 34 13.00 -36.82 6.87
C ARG A 34 13.74 -35.90 5.88
N ALA A 35 15.03 -36.14 5.63
CA ALA A 35 15.81 -35.36 4.68
C ALA A 35 15.26 -35.51 3.24
N ASN A 36 14.85 -36.72 2.85
CA ASN A 36 14.22 -36.97 1.56
C ASN A 36 12.91 -36.21 1.41
N LEU A 37 12.05 -36.20 2.44
CA LEU A 37 10.80 -35.46 2.44
C LEU A 37 11.04 -33.94 2.32
N MET A 38 12.00 -33.40 3.07
CA MET A 38 12.39 -31.99 2.96
C MET A 38 12.90 -31.64 1.55
N SER A 39 13.67 -32.55 0.92
CA SER A 39 14.15 -32.36 -0.45
C SER A 39 13.03 -32.40 -1.48
N GLN A 40 12.01 -33.25 -1.29
CA GLN A 40 10.83 -33.29 -2.15
C GLN A 40 10.03 -31.98 -2.06
N GLU A 41 9.78 -31.47 -0.86
CA GLU A 41 9.14 -30.17 -0.63
C GLU A 41 9.93 -29.03 -1.28
N GLN A 42 11.26 -29.00 -1.14
CA GLN A 42 12.08 -27.97 -1.77
C GLN A 42 11.98 -27.95 -3.30
N LYS A 43 11.67 -29.09 -3.93
CA LYS A 43 11.47 -29.18 -5.39
C LYS A 43 10.11 -28.66 -5.85
N SER A 44 9.10 -28.65 -4.99
CA SER A 44 7.75 -28.14 -5.32
C SER A 44 7.58 -26.64 -5.08
N ARG A 45 8.55 -25.98 -4.41
CA ARG A 45 8.53 -24.53 -4.17
C ARG A 45 8.61 -23.73 -5.46
N THR A 46 7.96 -22.57 -5.46
CA THR A 46 7.92 -21.65 -6.61
C THR A 46 9.29 -21.10 -7.02
N ASP A 47 10.25 -21.04 -6.09
CA ASP A 47 11.62 -20.57 -6.32
C ASP A 47 12.60 -21.69 -6.70
N ALA A 48 12.17 -22.96 -6.78
CA ALA A 48 13.07 -24.10 -6.95
C ALA A 48 13.96 -24.01 -8.21
N SER A 49 13.37 -23.67 -9.36
CA SER A 49 14.09 -23.50 -10.62
C SER A 49 15.07 -22.32 -10.57
N PHE A 50 14.68 -21.23 -9.91
CA PHE A 50 15.54 -20.07 -9.70
C PHE A 50 16.74 -20.43 -8.83
N ARG A 51 16.52 -21.09 -7.68
CA ARG A 51 17.60 -21.56 -6.79
C ARG A 51 18.57 -22.52 -7.50
N ALA A 52 18.04 -23.43 -8.33
CA ALA A 52 18.86 -24.39 -9.07
C ALA A 52 19.79 -23.71 -10.08
N SER A 53 19.37 -22.59 -10.66
CA SER A 53 20.12 -21.84 -11.69
C SER A 53 21.10 -20.80 -11.13
N LEU A 54 21.20 -20.63 -9.81
CA LEU A 54 22.10 -19.65 -9.20
C LEU A 54 23.56 -19.90 -9.57
N SER A 55 24.23 -18.83 -10.00
CA SER A 55 25.68 -18.82 -10.22
C SER A 55 26.44 -19.01 -8.90
N PRO A 56 27.73 -19.43 -8.92
CA PRO A 56 28.53 -19.57 -7.71
C PRO A 56 28.59 -18.30 -6.85
N ILE A 57 28.63 -17.12 -7.49
CA ILE A 57 28.63 -15.83 -6.76
C ILE A 57 27.26 -15.53 -6.13
N ALA A 58 26.16 -15.87 -6.80
CA ALA A 58 24.83 -15.68 -6.26
C ALA A 58 24.53 -16.64 -5.09
N LYS A 59 25.01 -17.89 -5.15
CA LYS A 59 24.97 -18.84 -4.02
C LYS A 59 25.71 -18.28 -2.81
N ARG A 60 26.95 -17.83 -3.00
CA ARG A 60 27.74 -17.20 -1.93
C ARG A 60 27.06 -15.95 -1.35
N ALA A 61 26.41 -15.14 -2.19
CA ALA A 61 25.66 -13.98 -1.73
C ALA A 61 24.44 -14.40 -0.88
N SER A 62 23.69 -15.43 -1.30
CA SER A 62 22.60 -16.02 -0.51
C SER A 62 23.11 -16.48 0.85
N ASP A 63 24.21 -17.25 0.90
CA ASP A 63 24.78 -17.76 2.16
C ASP A 63 25.22 -16.65 3.11
N ILE A 64 25.66 -15.49 2.58
CA ILE A 64 25.98 -14.31 3.40
C ILE A 64 24.70 -13.68 3.94
N VAL A 65 23.69 -13.48 3.10
CA VAL A 65 22.41 -12.89 3.51
C VAL A 65 21.69 -13.79 4.52
N ASP A 66 21.71 -15.11 4.34
CA ASP A 66 21.15 -16.08 5.27
C ASP A 66 21.84 -15.98 6.64
N ARG A 67 23.18 -15.94 6.70
CA ARG A 67 23.90 -15.75 7.96
C ARG A 67 23.62 -14.42 8.64
N ILE A 68 23.43 -13.34 7.87
CA ILE A 68 23.05 -12.03 8.42
C ILE A 68 21.65 -12.11 9.01
N ARG A 69 20.69 -12.73 8.31
CA ARG A 69 19.34 -12.93 8.82
C ARG A 69 19.35 -13.74 10.11
N ASP A 70 20.09 -14.84 10.14
CA ASP A 70 20.18 -15.71 11.32
C ASP A 70 20.82 -14.96 12.51
N GLN A 71 21.91 -14.21 12.28
CA GLN A 71 22.51 -13.36 13.30
C GLN A 71 21.53 -12.30 13.83
N GLU A 72 20.78 -11.63 12.95
CA GLU A 72 19.78 -10.63 13.37
C GLU A 72 18.63 -11.27 14.14
N ASN A 73 18.20 -12.46 13.76
CA ASN A 73 17.19 -13.21 14.49
C ASN A 73 17.68 -13.53 15.93
N ASP A 74 18.93 -13.93 16.08
CA ASP A 74 19.50 -14.34 17.37
C ASP A 74 19.96 -13.16 18.26
N SER A 75 20.01 -11.93 17.74
CA SER A 75 20.55 -10.77 18.47
C SER A 75 19.62 -9.56 18.51
N ILE A 76 18.73 -9.42 17.54
CA ILE A 76 17.80 -8.31 17.42
C ILE A 76 16.41 -8.82 17.81
N TRP A 77 15.93 -9.88 17.22
CA TRP A 77 14.54 -10.33 17.40
C TRP A 77 14.41 -11.40 18.49
N THR A 78 14.94 -11.15 19.69
CA THR A 78 14.94 -12.10 20.82
C THR A 78 13.96 -11.72 21.92
N PRO A 79 13.34 -12.70 22.62
CA PRO A 79 12.41 -12.44 23.72
C PRO A 79 12.97 -11.56 24.84
N GLN A 80 14.25 -11.67 25.16
CA GLN A 80 14.87 -10.84 26.20
C GLN A 80 14.96 -9.37 25.79
N VAL A 81 15.36 -9.10 24.54
CA VAL A 81 15.42 -7.73 24.04
C VAL A 81 14.00 -7.16 23.85
N GLU A 82 13.05 -8.01 23.48
CA GLU A 82 11.62 -7.69 23.43
C GLU A 82 11.07 -7.28 24.81
N GLU A 83 11.42 -8.03 25.87
CA GLU A 83 10.98 -7.76 27.23
C GLU A 83 11.67 -6.52 27.85
N GLU A 84 12.98 -6.32 27.63
CA GLU A 84 13.69 -5.12 28.07
C GLU A 84 13.12 -3.84 27.44
N LEU A 85 12.75 -3.90 26.15
CA LEU A 85 12.13 -2.79 25.45
C LEU A 85 10.68 -2.58 25.85
N ALA A 86 9.93 -3.66 26.08
CA ALA A 86 8.57 -3.59 26.60
C ALA A 86 8.54 -2.91 27.98
N GLN A 87 9.54 -3.18 28.81
CA GLN A 87 9.68 -2.53 30.12
C GLN A 87 10.11 -1.06 30.00
N ALA A 88 10.93 -0.70 29.01
CA ALA A 88 11.41 0.67 28.81
C ALA A 88 10.39 1.58 28.09
N GLY A 89 9.53 1.03 27.23
CA GLY A 89 8.60 1.77 26.37
C GLY A 89 7.11 1.48 26.62
N ASN A 90 6.76 0.49 27.43
CA ASN A 90 5.40 -0.02 27.60
C ASN A 90 4.77 -0.54 26.29
N GLU A 91 5.58 -1.18 25.42
CA GLU A 91 5.18 -1.66 24.09
C GLU A 91 5.52 -3.15 23.91
N CYS A 92 4.63 -3.96 23.31
CA CYS A 92 4.91 -5.36 23.00
C CYS A 92 5.64 -5.47 21.66
N ILE A 93 6.91 -5.88 21.68
CA ILE A 93 7.80 -5.95 20.50
C ILE A 93 8.07 -7.41 20.17
N PHE A 94 7.91 -7.84 18.91
CA PHE A 94 8.27 -9.20 18.44
C PHE A 94 8.31 -9.26 16.89
N PRO A 95 9.01 -10.23 16.26
CA PRO A 95 8.93 -10.43 14.81
C PRO A 95 7.47 -10.71 14.37
N GLY A 96 6.93 -9.82 13.55
CA GLY A 96 5.51 -9.83 13.16
C GLY A 96 4.60 -8.88 13.92
N MET A 97 5.15 -8.02 14.80
CA MET A 97 4.43 -6.89 15.39
C MET A 97 3.99 -5.87 14.32
N MET A 98 3.13 -4.92 14.72
CA MET A 98 2.67 -3.84 13.86
C MET A 98 3.85 -3.06 13.26
N PHE A 99 3.79 -2.77 11.97
CA PHE A 99 4.88 -2.11 11.22
C PHE A 99 5.41 -0.84 11.89
N MET A 100 4.50 -0.02 12.44
CA MET A 100 4.86 1.26 13.05
C MET A 100 5.76 1.11 14.28
N LEU A 101 5.68 -0.01 15.00
CA LEU A 101 6.55 -0.36 16.13
C LEU A 101 7.89 -0.95 15.65
N ALA A 102 7.86 -1.68 14.54
CA ALA A 102 9.04 -2.34 14.01
C ALA A 102 9.95 -1.42 13.18
N LYS A 103 9.40 -0.36 12.57
CA LYS A 103 10.05 0.43 11.51
C LYS A 103 11.43 0.96 11.89
N ASP A 104 11.52 1.74 12.97
CA ASP A 104 12.77 2.41 13.37
C ASP A 104 13.88 1.41 13.71
N ARG A 105 13.49 0.20 14.14
CA ARG A 105 14.41 -0.90 14.41
C ARG A 105 14.83 -1.61 13.14
N MET A 106 13.86 -1.98 12.30
CA MET A 106 14.06 -2.60 11.00
C MET A 106 15.04 -1.77 10.16
N GLU A 107 14.89 -0.44 10.15
CA GLU A 107 15.74 0.45 9.35
C GLU A 107 17.22 0.44 9.76
N LYS A 108 17.53 0.04 11.00
CA LYS A 108 18.90 -0.05 11.51
C LYS A 108 19.58 -1.37 11.16
N THR A 109 18.84 -2.40 10.76
CA THR A 109 19.41 -3.73 10.52
C THR A 109 20.23 -3.81 9.24
N ASN A 110 21.16 -4.76 9.17
CA ASN A 110 21.99 -4.99 7.99
C ASN A 110 21.16 -5.63 6.86
N LEU A 111 20.22 -6.52 7.21
CA LEU A 111 19.30 -7.11 6.24
C LEU A 111 18.49 -6.03 5.52
N TRP A 112 17.95 -5.05 6.25
CA TRP A 112 17.22 -3.94 5.64
C TRP A 112 18.13 -3.10 4.71
N LYS A 113 19.35 -2.79 5.13
CA LYS A 113 20.34 -2.06 4.29
C LYS A 113 20.68 -2.81 3.01
N ILE A 114 20.68 -4.15 3.04
CA ILE A 114 20.84 -4.98 1.83
C ILE A 114 19.61 -4.85 0.94
N VAL A 115 18.41 -5.03 1.50
CA VAL A 115 17.14 -4.91 0.77
C VAL A 115 17.01 -3.54 0.11
N ARG A 116 17.37 -2.45 0.79
CA ARG A 116 17.38 -1.07 0.24
C ARG A 116 18.28 -0.90 -0.98
N ARG A 117 19.31 -1.72 -1.14
CA ARG A 117 20.25 -1.66 -2.27
C ARG A 117 19.89 -2.62 -3.40
N MET A 118 18.90 -3.49 -3.20
CA MET A 118 18.51 -4.50 -4.18
C MET A 118 17.87 -3.84 -5.41
N PRO A 119 18.21 -4.25 -6.64
CA PRO A 119 17.46 -3.83 -7.82
C PRO A 119 16.12 -4.57 -7.84
N LYS A 120 15.08 -3.94 -7.28
CA LYS A 120 13.74 -4.53 -7.12
C LYS A 120 13.00 -4.71 -8.45
N GLY A 121 13.47 -4.05 -9.51
CA GLY A 121 12.88 -4.15 -10.84
C GLY A 121 11.61 -3.30 -10.93
N ALA A 122 10.45 -3.92 -10.70
CA ALA A 122 9.15 -3.29 -10.89
C ALA A 122 8.26 -3.31 -9.64
N LEU A 123 7.50 -2.23 -9.44
CA LEU A 123 6.42 -2.15 -8.46
C LEU A 123 5.07 -2.29 -9.18
N LEU A 124 4.42 -3.44 -9.00
CA LEU A 124 3.21 -3.82 -9.76
C LEU A 124 1.92 -3.74 -8.96
N HIS A 125 1.99 -3.26 -7.72
CA HIS A 125 0.85 -3.02 -6.84
C HIS A 125 1.13 -1.88 -5.86
N ALA A 126 0.61 -0.70 -6.18
CA ALA A 126 0.60 0.47 -5.32
C ALA A 126 -0.50 1.44 -5.77
N HIS A 127 -1.01 2.24 -4.84
CA HIS A 127 -1.92 3.36 -5.11
C HIS A 127 -1.10 4.65 -5.13
N MET A 128 -1.19 5.40 -6.23
CA MET A 128 -0.32 6.54 -6.54
C MET A 128 -0.29 7.54 -5.38
N ASP A 129 -1.46 7.94 -4.88
CA ASP A 129 -1.66 8.94 -3.81
C ASP A 129 -0.73 8.85 -2.60
N ALA A 130 -0.39 7.63 -2.19
CA ALA A 130 0.24 7.36 -0.92
C ALA A 130 1.75 7.09 -1.06
N MET A 131 2.36 7.49 -2.18
CA MET A 131 3.73 7.11 -2.54
C MET A 131 4.79 8.20 -2.33
N VAL A 132 4.41 9.36 -1.79
CA VAL A 132 5.32 10.46 -1.50
C VAL A 132 5.30 10.79 -0.01
N ASN A 133 6.44 11.21 0.54
CA ASN A 133 6.52 11.66 1.91
C ASN A 133 5.67 12.93 2.11
N PHE A 134 4.67 12.85 3.00
CA PHE A 134 3.77 13.95 3.28
C PHE A 134 4.45 15.18 3.89
N ASP A 135 5.53 15.02 4.67
CA ASP A 135 6.27 16.17 5.20
C ASP A 135 6.82 17.04 4.06
N PHE A 136 7.36 16.39 3.01
CA PHE A 136 7.83 17.07 1.80
C PHE A 136 6.66 17.76 1.07
N LEU A 137 5.52 17.07 0.90
CA LEU A 137 4.37 17.66 0.22
C LEU A 137 3.81 18.88 0.95
N PHE A 138 3.74 18.85 2.28
CA PHE A 138 3.24 19.97 3.06
C PHE A 138 4.17 21.18 3.02
N ASP A 139 5.48 20.94 3.03
CA ASP A 139 6.47 22.00 2.85
C ASP A 139 6.32 22.69 1.49
N GLU A 140 6.14 21.92 0.41
CA GLU A 140 5.91 22.47 -0.92
C GLU A 140 4.54 23.15 -1.05
N LEU A 141 3.50 22.57 -0.44
CA LEU A 141 2.15 23.12 -0.41
C LEU A 141 2.10 24.49 0.28
N LEU A 142 2.81 24.67 1.40
CA LEU A 142 2.88 25.96 2.11
C LEU A 142 3.68 27.04 1.37
N LYS A 143 4.65 26.62 0.54
CA LYS A 143 5.43 27.54 -0.32
C LYS A 143 4.67 27.92 -1.59
N MET A 144 3.70 27.10 -2.00
CA MET A 144 2.95 27.27 -3.24
C MET A 144 2.08 28.55 -3.20
N PRO A 145 2.33 29.54 -4.08
CA PRO A 145 1.56 30.77 -4.10
C PRO A 145 0.09 30.53 -4.46
N GLY A 146 -0.81 31.25 -3.80
CA GLY A 146 -2.26 31.20 -4.09
C GLY A 146 -2.98 29.98 -3.53
N MET A 147 -2.32 29.15 -2.70
CA MET A 147 -2.98 28.04 -2.03
C MET A 147 -3.83 28.52 -0.86
N HIS A 148 -5.04 27.98 -0.81
CA HIS A 148 -6.05 28.22 0.20
C HIS A 148 -6.52 26.89 0.77
N MET A 149 -7.10 26.97 1.97
CA MET A 149 -7.69 25.85 2.68
C MET A 149 -9.15 26.16 2.96
N CYS A 150 -10.01 25.17 2.86
CA CYS A 150 -11.36 25.21 3.42
C CYS A 150 -11.68 23.92 4.17
N SER A 151 -12.82 23.93 4.85
CA SER A 151 -13.42 22.82 5.56
C SER A 151 -14.94 22.91 5.43
N ASP A 152 -15.60 21.76 5.51
CA ASP A 152 -17.06 21.62 5.50
C ASP A 152 -17.72 22.16 6.78
N ARG A 153 -16.91 22.50 7.79
CA ARG A 153 -17.35 23.01 9.09
C ARG A 153 -16.24 23.81 9.81
N PRO A 154 -16.58 24.61 10.84
CA PRO A 154 -15.59 25.20 11.76
C PRO A 154 -14.66 24.15 12.37
N LEU A 155 -13.37 24.46 12.48
CA LEU A 155 -12.33 23.59 13.06
C LEU A 155 -11.92 24.02 14.47
N ASN A 156 -12.86 24.59 15.23
CA ASN A 156 -12.63 25.15 16.57
C ASN A 156 -12.49 24.07 17.66
N THR A 157 -13.10 22.89 17.50
CA THR A 157 -13.02 21.77 18.46
C THR A 157 -12.07 20.67 18.02
N GLU A 158 -11.61 19.82 18.95
CA GLU A 158 -10.76 18.67 18.62
C GLU A 158 -11.51 17.64 17.75
N GLU A 159 -12.76 17.35 18.10
CA GLU A 159 -13.64 16.48 17.31
C GLU A 159 -13.81 16.97 15.86
N SER A 160 -14.05 18.27 15.66
CA SER A 160 -14.18 18.82 14.30
C SER A 160 -12.88 18.70 13.50
N ARG A 161 -11.72 18.88 14.15
CA ARG A 161 -10.39 18.70 13.53
C ARG A 161 -10.09 17.25 13.18
N GLU A 162 -10.67 16.29 13.88
CA GLU A 162 -10.52 14.86 13.59
C GLU A 162 -11.56 14.30 12.61
N ASP A 163 -12.75 14.89 12.52
CA ASP A 163 -13.78 14.39 11.62
C ASP A 163 -13.71 15.03 10.23
N ALA A 164 -13.45 16.33 10.18
CA ALA A 164 -13.51 17.12 8.95
C ALA A 164 -12.52 16.68 7.87
N ILE A 165 -12.86 17.02 6.62
CA ILE A 165 -12.04 16.78 5.44
C ILE A 165 -11.53 18.14 4.95
N PRO A 166 -10.34 18.59 5.39
CA PRO A 166 -9.77 19.81 4.85
C PRO A 166 -9.50 19.65 3.36
N SER A 167 -9.78 20.71 2.61
CA SER A 167 -9.56 20.76 1.17
C SER A 167 -8.63 21.90 0.81
N PHE A 168 -7.68 21.62 -0.09
CA PHE A 168 -6.70 22.58 -0.56
C PHE A 168 -6.93 22.94 -2.02
N ARG A 169 -6.98 24.23 -2.33
CA ARG A 169 -7.20 24.72 -3.70
C ARG A 169 -6.44 26.00 -3.98
N TYR A 170 -6.05 26.18 -5.24
CA TYR A 170 -5.66 27.49 -5.73
C TYR A 170 -6.88 28.41 -5.75
N ARG A 171 -6.72 29.64 -5.26
CA ARG A 171 -7.70 30.72 -5.42
C ARG A 171 -6.96 32.02 -5.74
N THR A 172 -7.53 32.81 -6.64
CA THR A 172 -7.04 34.14 -6.97
C THR A 172 -7.22 35.10 -5.80
N LYS A 173 -8.28 34.91 -5.02
CA LYS A 173 -8.61 35.67 -3.82
C LYS A 173 -9.22 34.75 -2.76
N ALA A 174 -8.98 35.07 -1.49
CA ALA A 174 -9.68 34.44 -0.39
C ALA A 174 -11.18 34.81 -0.40
N ASP A 175 -12.03 33.88 0.02
CA ASP A 175 -13.46 34.13 0.19
C ASP A 175 -13.74 34.86 1.52
N SER A 176 -12.82 34.76 2.47
CA SER A 176 -12.95 35.31 3.82
C SER A 176 -11.59 35.67 4.41
N ASP A 177 -11.56 36.76 5.18
CA ASP A 177 -10.46 37.11 6.09
C ASP A 177 -10.65 36.50 7.49
N GLY A 178 -11.69 35.70 7.72
CA GLY A 178 -11.91 34.99 8.99
C GLY A 178 -10.92 33.85 9.22
N SER A 179 -10.96 33.25 10.41
CA SER A 179 -10.14 32.09 10.75
C SER A 179 -10.95 30.80 10.68
N ILE A 180 -10.41 29.76 10.06
CA ILE A 180 -11.03 28.42 9.98
C ILE A 180 -11.14 27.75 11.35
N TRP A 181 -10.37 28.22 12.33
CA TRP A 181 -10.31 27.71 13.70
C TRP A 181 -11.35 28.36 14.64
N GLU A 182 -12.17 29.28 14.13
CA GLU A 182 -13.19 29.99 14.91
C GLU A 182 -14.60 29.43 14.64
N GLU A 183 -15.49 29.50 15.63
CA GLU A 183 -16.86 28.97 15.55
C GLU A 183 -17.71 29.66 14.46
N ASN A 184 -17.41 30.93 14.17
CA ASN A 184 -18.10 31.72 13.15
C ASN A 184 -17.61 31.45 11.71
N TYR A 185 -16.66 30.52 11.52
CA TYR A 185 -16.21 30.14 10.18
C TYR A 185 -17.39 29.66 9.34
N LYS A 186 -17.50 30.20 8.12
CA LYS A 186 -18.51 29.77 7.17
C LYS A 186 -18.01 28.53 6.43
N PRO A 187 -18.76 27.40 6.47
CA PRO A 187 -18.45 26.21 5.67
C PRO A 187 -18.07 26.52 4.22
N ASP A 188 -17.07 25.80 3.73
CA ASP A 188 -16.51 25.87 2.38
C ASP A 188 -15.88 27.22 1.97
N ALA A 189 -15.78 28.19 2.88
CA ALA A 189 -15.09 29.46 2.59
C ALA A 189 -13.57 29.26 2.56
N PHE A 190 -12.93 29.55 1.42
CA PHE A 190 -11.49 29.42 1.30
C PHE A 190 -10.75 30.56 2.02
N VAL A 191 -9.85 30.18 2.93
CA VAL A 191 -8.93 31.09 3.63
C VAL A 191 -7.49 30.87 3.17
N PRO A 192 -6.60 31.88 3.22
CA PRO A 192 -5.21 31.71 2.81
C PRO A 192 -4.51 30.62 3.64
N LEU A 193 -3.88 29.65 2.97
CA LEU A 193 -3.29 28.50 3.66
C LEU A 193 -2.18 28.90 4.65
N PRO A 194 -1.22 29.79 4.33
CA PRO A 194 -0.20 30.20 5.30
C PRO A 194 -0.80 30.82 6.56
N LYS A 195 -1.88 31.61 6.41
CA LYS A 195 -2.60 32.21 7.52
C LYS A 195 -3.25 31.13 8.39
N ALA A 196 -3.99 30.20 7.78
CA ALA A 196 -4.62 29.08 8.49
C ALA A 196 -3.56 28.26 9.25
N ALA A 197 -2.40 28.00 8.65
CA ALA A 197 -1.33 27.27 9.31
C ALA A 197 -0.75 28.05 10.51
N ASP A 198 -0.51 29.35 10.37
CA ASP A 198 0.07 30.20 11.42
C ASP A 198 -0.87 30.41 12.61
N GLU A 199 -2.17 30.51 12.35
CA GLU A 199 -3.21 30.73 13.36
C GLU A 199 -3.65 29.43 14.07
N PHE A 200 -3.06 28.28 13.74
CA PHE A 200 -3.45 27.01 14.31
C PHE A 200 -3.32 27.01 15.86
N PRO A 201 -4.38 26.65 16.60
CA PRO A 201 -4.45 26.90 18.04
C PRO A 201 -3.43 26.13 18.88
N HIS A 202 -2.93 24.98 18.39
CA HIS A 202 -2.03 24.10 19.13
C HIS A 202 -0.60 24.17 18.63
N GLY A 203 0.01 25.35 18.73
CA GLY A 203 1.43 25.56 18.39
C GLY A 203 1.68 26.14 16.98
N GLY A 204 0.69 26.86 16.42
CA GLY A 204 0.81 27.53 15.12
C GLY A 204 1.20 26.58 14.01
N ARG A 205 2.04 27.05 13.09
CA ARG A 205 2.44 26.30 11.88
C ARG A 205 2.99 24.90 12.17
N SER A 206 3.79 24.73 13.23
CA SER A 206 4.32 23.41 13.58
C SER A 206 3.23 22.46 14.06
N GLY A 207 2.25 22.97 14.81
CA GLY A 207 1.08 22.21 15.23
C GLY A 207 0.20 21.83 14.04
N PHE A 208 0.00 22.78 13.11
CA PHE A 208 -0.77 22.57 11.89
C PHE A 208 -0.19 21.42 11.05
N LEU A 209 1.12 21.41 10.82
CA LEU A 209 1.80 20.35 10.06
C LEU A 209 1.65 18.98 10.73
N LYS A 210 1.78 18.92 12.07
CA LYS A 210 1.57 17.68 12.81
C LYS A 210 0.13 17.18 12.70
N TRP A 211 -0.84 18.08 12.83
CA TRP A 211 -2.26 17.75 12.64
C TRP A 211 -2.54 17.26 11.22
N LEU A 212 -2.10 18.01 10.20
CA LEU A 212 -2.31 17.66 8.80
C LEU A 212 -1.67 16.31 8.43
N LYS A 213 -0.51 15.98 9.01
CA LYS A 213 0.10 14.64 8.89
C LYS A 213 -0.82 13.56 9.43
N GLY A 214 -1.40 13.75 10.62
CA GLY A 214 -2.42 12.84 11.18
C GLY A 214 -3.70 12.73 10.34
N ARG A 215 -3.95 13.68 9.44
CA ARG A 215 -5.05 13.63 8.46
C ARG A 215 -4.71 12.87 7.18
N CYS A 216 -3.43 12.59 6.92
CA CYS A 216 -2.96 11.94 5.70
C CYS A 216 -2.30 10.56 5.95
N THR A 217 -2.05 10.19 7.21
CA THR A 217 -1.36 8.95 7.57
C THR A 217 -2.07 8.22 8.70
N LEU A 218 -1.93 6.89 8.74
CA LEU A 218 -2.24 6.09 9.93
C LEU A 218 -1.12 6.25 10.96
N SER A 219 -1.50 6.44 12.22
CA SER A 219 -0.60 6.65 13.36
C SER A 219 -0.30 5.35 14.11
N VAL A 220 0.64 5.44 15.06
CA VAL A 220 0.91 4.35 16.02
C VAL A 220 -0.35 4.06 16.84
N THR A 221 -1.08 5.09 17.27
CA THR A 221 -2.34 4.95 18.02
C THR A 221 -3.37 4.15 17.23
N ASP A 222 -3.57 4.48 15.95
CA ASP A 222 -4.50 3.74 15.08
C ASP A 222 -4.13 2.25 14.99
N SER A 223 -2.84 1.91 15.09
CA SER A 223 -2.37 0.52 15.06
C SER A 223 -2.58 -0.26 16.37
N HIS A 224 -2.75 0.43 17.50
CA HIS A 224 -3.03 -0.19 18.82
C HIS A 224 -4.52 -0.36 19.09
N GLU A 225 -5.38 0.46 18.48
CA GLU A 225 -6.83 0.43 18.69
C GLU A 225 -7.55 -0.67 17.89
N GLN A 226 -6.93 -1.84 17.78
CA GLN A 226 -7.45 -2.98 17.01
C GLN A 226 -8.82 -3.48 17.49
N HIS A 227 -9.16 -3.19 18.76
CA HIS A 227 -10.45 -3.52 19.35
C HIS A 227 -11.64 -2.79 18.68
N HIS A 228 -11.39 -1.71 17.93
CA HIS A 228 -12.40 -1.06 17.10
C HIS A 228 -12.75 -1.83 15.80
N GLY A 229 -11.94 -2.83 15.43
CA GLY A 229 -12.17 -3.68 14.26
C GLY A 229 -11.72 -3.10 12.92
N VAL A 230 -11.83 -3.91 11.87
CA VAL A 230 -11.35 -3.62 10.51
C VAL A 230 -12.11 -2.45 9.86
N ASP A 231 -13.40 -2.31 10.16
CA ASP A 231 -14.23 -1.24 9.59
C ASP A 231 -13.77 0.15 10.03
N ALA A 232 -13.41 0.29 11.32
CA ALA A 232 -12.96 1.56 11.89
C ALA A 232 -11.66 2.04 11.23
N ILE A 233 -10.70 1.13 11.01
CA ILE A 233 -9.44 1.50 10.35
C ILE A 233 -9.64 1.84 8.87
N TRP A 234 -10.57 1.18 8.17
CA TRP A 234 -10.92 1.53 6.80
C TRP A 234 -11.56 2.92 6.69
N VAL A 235 -12.41 3.31 7.65
CA VAL A 235 -12.97 4.67 7.70
C VAL A 235 -11.86 5.71 7.84
N LYS A 236 -10.90 5.50 8.75
CA LYS A 236 -9.73 6.39 8.91
C LYS A 236 -8.87 6.42 7.65
N PHE A 237 -8.58 5.25 7.07
CA PHE A 237 -7.76 5.11 5.87
C PHE A 237 -8.37 5.85 4.67
N GLY A 238 -9.68 5.67 4.43
CA GLY A 238 -10.39 6.37 3.37
C GLY A 238 -10.32 7.90 3.50
N LYS A 239 -10.46 8.43 4.73
CA LYS A 239 -10.30 9.88 4.98
C LYS A 239 -8.91 10.39 4.63
N CYS A 240 -7.86 9.59 4.81
CA CYS A 240 -6.50 9.98 4.43
C CYS A 240 -6.37 10.26 2.93
N PHE A 241 -6.96 9.41 2.09
CA PHE A 241 -6.92 9.61 0.63
C PHE A 241 -7.74 10.84 0.20
N LEU A 242 -8.87 11.11 0.85
CA LEU A 242 -9.68 12.29 0.52
C LEU A 242 -8.88 13.58 0.72
N VAL A 243 -8.15 13.70 1.84
CA VAL A 243 -7.29 14.87 2.09
C VAL A 243 -6.12 14.93 1.10
N CYS A 244 -5.40 13.81 0.92
CA CYS A 244 -4.27 13.73 -0.01
C CYS A 244 -4.67 14.16 -1.43
N ALA A 245 -5.81 13.67 -1.93
CA ALA A 245 -6.32 14.02 -3.24
C ALA A 245 -6.45 15.54 -3.40
N THR A 246 -6.98 16.26 -2.41
CA THR A 246 -7.12 17.72 -2.56
C THR A 246 -5.78 18.45 -2.73
N ILE A 247 -4.68 17.92 -2.20
CA ILE A 247 -3.32 18.50 -2.33
C ILE A 247 -2.76 18.31 -3.74
N ILE A 248 -2.90 17.10 -4.31
CA ILE A 248 -2.23 16.72 -5.56
C ILE A 248 -3.03 17.06 -6.83
N HIS A 249 -4.28 17.49 -6.70
CA HIS A 249 -5.16 17.86 -7.85
C HIS A 249 -5.00 19.32 -8.32
N TYR A 250 -3.84 19.92 -8.07
CA TYR A 250 -3.45 21.21 -8.65
C TYR A 250 -2.18 21.00 -9.46
N GLU A 251 -2.17 21.38 -10.73
CA GLU A 251 -1.10 21.03 -11.69
C GLU A 251 0.33 21.24 -11.14
N PRO A 252 0.71 22.41 -10.59
CA PRO A 252 2.04 22.60 -10.01
C PRO A 252 2.37 21.61 -8.89
N MET A 253 1.41 21.31 -8.01
CA MET A 253 1.61 20.31 -6.95
C MET A 253 1.70 18.89 -7.53
N PHE A 254 0.91 18.57 -8.55
CA PHE A 254 0.96 17.28 -9.23
C PHE A 254 2.33 17.03 -9.87
N ARG A 255 2.91 18.03 -10.53
CA ARG A 255 4.26 17.94 -11.12
C ARG A 255 5.34 17.69 -10.06
N ILE A 256 5.30 18.45 -8.95
CA ILE A 256 6.20 18.25 -7.79
C ILE A 256 6.06 16.83 -7.23
N PHE A 257 4.82 16.39 -7.05
CA PHE A 257 4.49 15.07 -6.56
C PHE A 257 5.04 13.96 -7.47
N LEU A 258 4.79 14.03 -8.78
CA LEU A 258 5.27 13.03 -9.75
C LEU A 258 6.80 12.95 -9.77
N ARG A 259 7.48 14.10 -9.71
CA ARG A 259 8.93 14.16 -9.66
C ARG A 259 9.48 13.42 -8.44
N GLU A 260 8.93 13.71 -7.26
CA GLU A 260 9.35 13.08 -6.01
C GLU A 260 8.99 11.60 -5.95
N LEU A 261 7.82 11.20 -6.48
CA LEU A 261 7.41 9.80 -6.61
C LEU A 261 8.44 9.00 -7.43
N MET A 262 8.79 9.47 -8.63
CA MET A 262 9.74 8.76 -9.50
C MET A 262 11.15 8.72 -8.90
N LYS A 263 11.56 9.80 -8.23
CA LYS A 263 12.82 9.83 -7.49
C LYS A 263 12.83 8.78 -6.38
N ASN A 264 11.77 8.69 -5.57
CA ASN A 264 11.68 7.71 -4.48
C ASN A 264 11.68 6.26 -4.98
N LEU A 265 11.00 5.98 -6.09
CA LEU A 265 11.08 4.67 -6.76
C LEU A 265 12.53 4.35 -7.17
N LYS A 266 13.18 5.30 -7.82
CA LYS A 266 14.54 5.13 -8.35
C LYS A 266 15.57 4.93 -7.23
N ASP A 267 15.47 5.72 -6.17
CA ASP A 267 16.33 5.65 -4.99
C ASP A 267 16.17 4.33 -4.23
N ASP A 268 15.01 3.67 -4.35
CA ASP A 268 14.73 2.34 -3.78
C ASP A 268 14.98 1.19 -4.79
N GLY A 269 15.62 1.47 -5.94
CA GLY A 269 15.99 0.43 -6.91
C GLY A 269 14.82 -0.10 -7.76
N VAL A 270 13.69 0.59 -7.76
CA VAL A 270 12.54 0.33 -8.65
C VAL A 270 12.69 1.18 -9.91
N ASN A 271 12.64 0.54 -11.08
CA ASN A 271 12.78 1.23 -12.37
C ASN A 271 11.50 1.23 -13.20
N TRP A 272 10.48 0.43 -12.84
CA TRP A 272 9.16 0.44 -13.48
C TRP A 272 8.05 0.39 -12.44
N ALA A 273 6.93 1.08 -12.70
CA ALA A 273 5.77 1.00 -11.82
C ALA A 273 4.45 0.95 -12.59
N GLU A 274 3.48 0.20 -12.06
CA GLU A 274 2.09 0.17 -12.51
C GLU A 274 1.18 0.61 -11.35
N LEU A 275 0.71 1.85 -11.41
CA LEU A 275 0.12 2.54 -10.27
C LEU A 275 -1.40 2.64 -10.41
N ARG A 276 -2.13 2.22 -9.37
CA ARG A 276 -3.57 2.48 -9.28
C ARG A 276 -3.80 3.95 -8.96
N PHE A 277 -4.79 4.56 -9.58
CA PHE A 277 -5.26 5.89 -9.19
C PHE A 277 -6.78 5.92 -9.16
N THR A 278 -7.34 6.60 -8.17
CA THR A 278 -8.77 6.53 -7.84
C THR A 278 -9.30 7.92 -7.49
N TRP A 279 -9.59 8.75 -8.50
CA TRP A 279 -10.16 10.08 -8.22
C TRP A 279 -11.27 10.45 -9.18
N PRO A 280 -12.39 10.99 -8.68
CA PRO A 280 -13.23 11.88 -9.46
C PRO A 280 -12.40 13.03 -9.99
N LEU A 281 -12.64 13.44 -11.24
CA LEU A 281 -11.90 14.54 -11.84
C LEU A 281 -12.15 15.84 -11.08
N ASN A 282 -11.11 16.36 -10.44
CA ASN A 282 -11.12 17.64 -9.75
C ASN A 282 -9.78 18.37 -9.90
N TYR A 283 -9.12 18.11 -11.04
CA TYR A 283 -7.79 18.60 -11.38
C TYR A 283 -7.88 20.02 -11.96
N CYS A 284 -7.17 20.98 -11.37
CA CYS A 284 -7.10 22.35 -11.89
C CYS A 284 -5.70 22.64 -12.44
N ARG A 285 -5.63 23.33 -13.59
CA ARG A 285 -4.37 23.82 -14.17
C ARG A 285 -3.76 24.95 -13.33
N ASP A 286 -2.49 25.26 -13.58
CA ASP A 286 -1.82 26.40 -12.93
C ASP A 286 -2.65 27.69 -13.06
N LYS A 287 -2.94 28.30 -11.91
CA LYS A 287 -3.72 29.53 -11.75
C LYS A 287 -5.15 29.47 -12.29
N GLN A 288 -5.71 28.28 -12.49
CA GLN A 288 -7.12 28.09 -12.83
C GLN A 288 -7.88 27.59 -11.60
N GLU A 289 -9.10 28.09 -11.42
CA GLU A 289 -9.99 27.67 -10.33
C GLU A 289 -10.99 26.60 -10.79
N GLU A 290 -11.31 26.58 -12.08
CA GLU A 290 -12.21 25.59 -12.66
C GLU A 290 -11.47 24.28 -12.94
N PRO A 291 -12.00 23.12 -12.48
CA PRO A 291 -11.44 21.83 -12.84
C PRO A 291 -11.54 21.54 -14.34
N GLU A 292 -10.62 20.71 -14.82
CA GLU A 292 -10.70 20.10 -16.14
C GLU A 292 -11.99 19.27 -16.29
N LYS A 293 -12.42 19.08 -17.54
CA LYS A 293 -13.63 18.31 -17.89
C LYS A 293 -13.34 16.85 -18.22
N ASP A 294 -12.09 16.55 -18.56
CA ASP A 294 -11.57 15.22 -18.81
C ASP A 294 -10.15 15.07 -18.23
N TYR A 295 -9.56 13.88 -18.36
CA TYR A 295 -8.24 13.57 -17.82
C TYR A 295 -7.10 13.85 -18.82
N ILE A 296 -7.40 14.41 -20.01
CA ILE A 296 -6.41 14.49 -21.10
C ILE A 296 -5.22 15.34 -20.66
N HIS A 297 -5.47 16.57 -20.18
CA HIS A 297 -4.39 17.46 -19.75
C HIS A 297 -3.59 16.89 -18.57
N MET A 298 -4.25 16.21 -17.62
CA MET A 298 -3.56 15.55 -16.50
C MET A 298 -2.61 14.45 -17.00
N PHE A 299 -3.00 13.69 -18.03
CA PHE A 299 -2.16 12.65 -18.64
C PHE A 299 -1.07 13.22 -19.57
N GLU A 300 -1.28 14.40 -20.18
CA GLU A 300 -0.20 15.15 -20.83
C GLU A 300 0.88 15.51 -19.83
N VAL A 301 0.50 16.08 -18.68
CA VAL A 301 1.41 16.40 -17.57
C VAL A 301 2.14 15.14 -17.07
N LEU A 302 1.42 14.03 -16.89
CA LEU A 302 2.03 12.75 -16.49
C LEU A 302 3.10 12.30 -17.49
N ARG A 303 2.79 12.32 -18.79
CA ARG A 303 3.76 11.95 -19.85
C ARG A 303 4.98 12.86 -19.83
N GLU A 304 4.76 14.16 -19.73
CA GLU A 304 5.82 15.17 -19.69
C GLU A 304 6.78 14.91 -18.51
N GLU A 305 6.25 14.72 -17.31
CA GLU A 305 7.08 14.51 -16.12
C GLU A 305 7.86 13.18 -16.18
N ILE A 306 7.25 12.10 -16.70
CA ILE A 306 7.95 10.83 -16.92
C ILE A 306 9.15 11.02 -17.85
N GLU A 307 8.93 11.68 -19.00
CA GLU A 307 10.00 11.91 -19.98
C GLU A 307 11.07 12.87 -19.47
N ASN A 308 10.67 13.91 -18.73
CA ASN A 308 11.60 14.84 -18.09
C ASN A 308 12.45 14.16 -17.01
N PHE A 309 11.86 13.27 -16.22
CA PHE A 309 12.60 12.50 -15.21
C PHE A 309 13.61 11.56 -15.87
N LYS A 310 13.19 10.78 -16.87
CA LYS A 310 14.08 9.85 -17.62
C LYS A 310 15.27 10.56 -18.27
N LYS A 311 15.10 11.80 -18.74
CA LYS A 311 16.17 12.62 -19.33
C LYS A 311 17.11 13.22 -18.29
N SER A 312 16.68 13.30 -17.03
CA SER A 312 17.48 13.91 -15.96
C SER A 312 18.58 12.97 -15.45
N PRO A 313 19.64 13.51 -14.82
CA PRO A 313 20.68 12.67 -14.19
C PRO A 313 20.14 11.70 -13.14
N GLU A 314 19.11 12.12 -12.38
CA GLU A 314 18.47 11.34 -11.31
C GLU A 314 17.68 10.16 -11.87
N GLY A 315 16.99 10.36 -12.99
CA GLY A 315 16.21 9.31 -13.65
C GLY A 315 17.01 8.39 -14.56
N LYS A 316 18.35 8.45 -14.53
CA LYS A 316 19.19 7.61 -15.39
C LYS A 316 18.90 6.12 -15.17
N GLY A 317 18.44 5.45 -16.22
CA GLY A 317 18.09 4.04 -16.18
C GLY A 317 16.73 3.73 -15.53
N PHE A 318 15.91 4.75 -15.26
CA PHE A 318 14.49 4.59 -14.96
C PHE A 318 13.76 4.18 -16.25
N TRP A 319 12.91 3.16 -16.18
CA TRP A 319 12.21 2.61 -17.34
C TRP A 319 10.91 3.37 -17.61
N GLY A 320 10.24 3.84 -16.56
CA GLY A 320 9.01 4.64 -16.65
C GLY A 320 7.97 4.18 -15.63
N LEU A 321 6.74 4.64 -15.82
CA LEU A 321 5.58 4.13 -15.12
C LEU A 321 4.35 4.19 -16.04
N THR A 322 3.33 3.44 -15.67
CA THR A 322 2.00 3.46 -16.29
C THR A 322 0.95 3.38 -15.20
N THR A 323 -0.31 3.61 -15.55
CA THR A 323 -1.43 3.63 -14.60
C THR A 323 -2.35 2.44 -14.79
N ILE A 324 -2.99 1.99 -13.71
CA ILE A 324 -4.14 1.10 -13.74
C ILE A 324 -5.31 1.96 -13.29
N TRP A 325 -6.27 2.15 -14.19
CA TRP A 325 -7.45 2.96 -13.91
C TRP A 325 -8.35 2.26 -12.91
N THR A 326 -8.92 2.98 -11.95
CA THR A 326 -9.75 2.33 -10.93
C THR A 326 -11.05 3.08 -10.64
N SER A 327 -12.07 2.33 -10.24
CA SER A 327 -13.27 2.85 -9.57
C SER A 327 -13.38 2.28 -8.16
N LEU A 328 -14.02 3.03 -7.26
CA LEU A 328 -14.44 2.47 -5.98
C LEU A 328 -15.59 1.49 -6.21
N ARG A 329 -15.44 0.26 -5.70
CA ARG A 329 -16.44 -0.80 -5.86
C ARG A 329 -17.78 -0.51 -5.17
N SER A 330 -17.78 0.44 -4.23
CA SER A 330 -18.99 0.94 -3.56
C SER A 330 -19.76 2.00 -4.36
N TRP A 331 -19.22 2.50 -5.47
CA TRP A 331 -19.89 3.53 -6.24
C TRP A 331 -21.19 3.03 -6.91
N PRO A 332 -22.19 3.91 -7.07
CA PRO A 332 -23.35 3.62 -7.90
C PRO A 332 -22.95 3.31 -9.34
N THR A 333 -23.70 2.41 -9.99
CA THR A 333 -23.48 1.97 -11.38
C THR A 333 -23.19 3.13 -12.34
N ARG A 334 -23.96 4.23 -12.27
CA ARG A 334 -23.75 5.39 -13.15
C ARG A 334 -22.34 5.96 -13.05
N LEU A 335 -21.81 6.16 -11.84
CA LEU A 335 -20.47 6.72 -11.64
C LEU A 335 -19.38 5.77 -12.12
N ILE A 336 -19.56 4.46 -11.94
CA ILE A 336 -18.62 3.45 -12.46
C ILE A 336 -18.60 3.49 -13.99
N ILE A 337 -19.77 3.55 -14.63
CA ILE A 337 -19.89 3.59 -16.09
C ILE A 337 -19.29 4.88 -16.67
N GLU A 338 -19.59 6.04 -16.08
CA GLU A 338 -19.00 7.33 -16.48
C GLU A 338 -17.47 7.34 -16.30
N ASN A 339 -16.97 6.73 -15.22
CA ASN A 339 -15.53 6.61 -14.97
C ASN A 339 -14.84 5.63 -15.95
N MET A 340 -15.50 4.53 -16.30
CA MET A 340 -15.04 3.59 -17.31
C MET A 340 -15.00 4.21 -18.72
N ASP A 341 -15.97 5.05 -19.06
CA ASP A 341 -15.97 5.81 -20.33
C ASP A 341 -14.76 6.76 -20.39
N CYS A 342 -14.49 7.49 -19.28
CA CYS A 342 -13.28 8.31 -19.16
C CYS A 342 -11.99 7.48 -19.32
N CYS A 343 -11.94 6.27 -18.76
CA CYS A 343 -10.81 5.36 -18.92
C CYS A 343 -10.58 5.00 -20.39
N ILE A 344 -11.64 4.64 -21.13
CA ILE A 344 -11.56 4.28 -22.55
C ILE A 344 -11.09 5.48 -23.37
N ALA A 345 -11.72 6.65 -23.21
CA ALA A 345 -11.33 7.87 -23.91
C ALA A 345 -9.86 8.24 -23.66
N THR A 346 -9.41 8.14 -22.41
CA THR A 346 -8.02 8.43 -22.05
C THR A 346 -7.07 7.36 -22.58
N LYS A 347 -7.48 6.08 -22.63
CA LYS A 347 -6.69 4.99 -23.21
C LYS A 347 -6.49 5.17 -24.72
N ILE A 348 -7.48 5.68 -25.43
CA ILE A 348 -7.37 6.02 -26.86
C ILE A 348 -6.31 7.11 -27.06
N ALA A 349 -6.30 8.15 -26.21
CA ALA A 349 -5.34 9.25 -26.30
C ALA A 349 -3.92 8.88 -25.80
N PHE A 350 -3.83 8.02 -24.78
CA PHE A 350 -2.58 7.63 -24.10
C PHE A 350 -2.46 6.10 -23.98
N PRO A 351 -2.32 5.37 -25.10
CA PRO A 351 -2.35 3.91 -25.11
C PRO A 351 -1.24 3.25 -24.28
N ASP A 352 -0.13 3.96 -24.04
CA ASP A 352 1.02 3.52 -23.26
C ASP A 352 0.91 3.80 -21.75
N LEU A 353 0.08 4.78 -21.34
CA LEU A 353 -0.01 5.24 -19.95
C LEU A 353 -1.15 4.61 -19.15
N ILE A 354 -1.99 3.79 -19.77
CA ILE A 354 -3.04 3.02 -19.08
C ILE A 354 -2.84 1.53 -19.39
N ALA A 355 -2.42 0.76 -18.39
CA ALA A 355 -2.19 -0.68 -18.50
C ALA A 355 -3.49 -1.50 -18.44
N GLY A 356 -4.52 -1.01 -17.74
CA GLY A 356 -5.79 -1.72 -17.57
C GLY A 356 -6.69 -1.10 -16.52
N TYR A 357 -7.63 -1.89 -16.00
CA TYR A 357 -8.69 -1.46 -15.09
C TYR A 357 -8.79 -2.33 -13.82
N ASP A 358 -9.19 -1.74 -12.70
CA ASP A 358 -9.32 -2.39 -11.39
C ASP A 358 -10.52 -1.80 -10.60
N LEU A 359 -10.96 -2.53 -9.59
CA LEU A 359 -11.99 -2.11 -8.64
C LEU A 359 -11.37 -2.12 -7.24
N VAL A 360 -11.48 -1.00 -6.52
CA VAL A 360 -10.76 -0.78 -5.26
C VAL A 360 -11.71 -0.37 -4.14
N GLY A 361 -11.17 -0.19 -2.93
CA GLY A 361 -11.93 0.09 -1.70
C GLY A 361 -12.05 -1.14 -0.80
N PRO A 362 -12.66 -1.00 0.39
CA PRO A 362 -12.76 -2.10 1.35
C PRO A 362 -13.51 -3.29 0.74
N GLU A 363 -12.81 -4.42 0.59
CA GLU A 363 -13.35 -5.57 -0.14
C GLU A 363 -14.58 -6.16 0.58
N ASP A 364 -14.48 -6.33 1.91
CA ASP A 364 -15.54 -6.90 2.76
C ASP A 364 -16.81 -6.03 2.89
N LEU A 365 -16.70 -4.72 2.70
CA LEU A 365 -17.82 -3.77 2.83
C LEU A 365 -18.38 -3.31 1.48
N GLY A 366 -17.70 -3.65 0.39
CA GLY A 366 -18.03 -3.21 -0.96
C GLY A 366 -18.86 -4.23 -1.74
N ARG A 367 -19.27 -3.85 -2.96
CA ARG A 367 -19.91 -4.79 -3.89
C ARG A 367 -18.88 -5.84 -4.35
N PRO A 368 -19.18 -7.15 -4.26
CA PRO A 368 -18.34 -8.18 -4.87
C PRO A 368 -18.31 -8.04 -6.40
N LEU A 369 -17.36 -8.71 -7.05
CA LEU A 369 -17.23 -8.72 -8.51
C LEU A 369 -18.48 -9.29 -9.18
N SER A 370 -19.12 -10.29 -8.57
CA SER A 370 -20.39 -10.88 -9.00
C SER A 370 -21.51 -9.84 -9.14
N ASP A 371 -21.61 -8.89 -8.22
CA ASP A 371 -22.58 -7.79 -8.27
C ASP A 371 -22.26 -6.76 -9.36
N LEU A 372 -20.98 -6.65 -9.75
CA LEU A 372 -20.47 -5.69 -10.73
C LEU A 372 -20.32 -6.29 -12.14
N LEU A 373 -20.74 -7.55 -12.35
CA LEU A 373 -20.67 -8.21 -13.66
C LEU A 373 -21.33 -7.39 -14.77
N PRO A 374 -22.53 -6.78 -14.61
CA PRO A 374 -23.13 -5.98 -15.67
C PRO A 374 -22.22 -4.85 -16.15
N GLU A 375 -21.62 -4.08 -15.22
CA GLU A 375 -20.68 -3.00 -15.53
C GLU A 375 -19.39 -3.54 -16.17
N LEU A 376 -18.84 -4.63 -15.66
CA LEU A 376 -17.60 -5.24 -16.17
C LEU A 376 -17.77 -5.81 -17.59
N PHE A 377 -18.91 -6.45 -17.88
CA PHE A 377 -19.22 -6.95 -19.22
C PHE A 377 -19.55 -5.82 -20.19
N TRP A 378 -20.22 -4.76 -19.74
CA TRP A 378 -20.39 -3.54 -20.53
C TRP A 378 -19.02 -2.94 -20.90
N PHE A 379 -18.11 -2.81 -19.94
CA PHE A 379 -16.77 -2.26 -20.16
C PHE A 379 -15.99 -3.05 -21.20
N ARG A 380 -15.98 -4.39 -21.08
CA ARG A 380 -15.35 -5.28 -22.07
C ARG A 380 -15.91 -5.08 -23.46
N LYS A 381 -17.24 -4.99 -23.57
CA LYS A 381 -17.91 -4.75 -24.84
C LYS A 381 -17.48 -3.40 -25.43
N GLN A 382 -17.51 -2.32 -24.64
CA GLN A 382 -17.09 -1.01 -25.12
C GLN A 382 -15.61 -0.98 -25.53
N CYS A 383 -14.72 -1.61 -24.76
CA CYS A 383 -13.31 -1.72 -25.12
C CYS A 383 -13.13 -2.43 -26.48
N ALA A 384 -13.90 -3.49 -26.74
CA ALA A 384 -13.86 -4.20 -28.01
C ALA A 384 -14.42 -3.37 -29.18
N GLU A 385 -15.50 -2.60 -28.95
CA GLU A 385 -16.11 -1.70 -29.95
C GLU A 385 -15.16 -0.55 -30.32
N GLU A 386 -14.47 0.03 -29.33
CA GLU A 386 -13.48 1.11 -29.51
C GLU A 386 -12.08 0.60 -29.92
N GLY A 387 -11.89 -0.72 -30.00
CA GLY A 387 -10.61 -1.32 -30.42
C GLY A 387 -9.45 -1.12 -29.43
N VAL A 388 -9.74 -0.92 -28.14
CA VAL A 388 -8.74 -0.77 -27.08
C VAL A 388 -8.57 -2.04 -26.25
N ASN A 389 -7.34 -2.32 -25.83
CA ASN A 389 -7.05 -3.43 -24.91
C ASN A 389 -6.87 -2.90 -23.47
N LEU A 390 -7.84 -3.20 -22.62
CA LEU A 390 -7.85 -2.86 -21.19
C LEU A 390 -8.09 -4.14 -20.36
N PRO A 391 -7.03 -4.91 -20.03
CA PRO A 391 -7.15 -6.06 -19.16
C PRO A 391 -7.51 -5.65 -17.73
N PHE A 392 -8.07 -6.59 -16.97
CA PHE A 392 -8.37 -6.39 -15.55
C PHE A 392 -7.18 -6.75 -14.66
N PHE A 393 -7.09 -6.06 -13.51
CA PHE A 393 -6.06 -6.26 -12.48
C PHE A 393 -6.66 -6.32 -11.06
N PHE A 394 -7.80 -7.01 -10.95
CA PHE A 394 -8.68 -6.95 -9.77
C PHE A 394 -7.96 -7.17 -8.44
N HIS A 395 -8.24 -6.31 -7.47
CA HIS A 395 -8.24 -6.69 -6.07
C HIS A 395 -9.24 -7.82 -5.86
N ALA A 396 -8.78 -8.93 -5.26
CA ALA A 396 -9.64 -10.04 -4.92
C ALA A 396 -9.03 -10.86 -3.78
N GLY A 397 -9.89 -11.25 -2.82
CA GLY A 397 -9.50 -12.10 -1.70
C GLY A 397 -8.62 -11.39 -0.66
N GLU A 398 -8.69 -10.06 -0.53
CA GLU A 398 -8.16 -9.29 0.59
C GLU A 398 -9.05 -9.47 1.84
N THR A 399 -9.16 -10.71 2.30
CA THR A 399 -10.03 -11.06 3.43
C THR A 399 -9.48 -12.26 4.19
N LEU A 400 -9.85 -12.36 5.47
CA LEU A 400 -9.65 -13.55 6.28
C LEU A 400 -10.79 -14.56 6.13
N GLY A 401 -11.85 -14.25 5.38
CA GLY A 401 -13.00 -15.11 5.11
C GLY A 401 -12.68 -16.36 4.31
N ASP A 402 -13.60 -17.33 4.36
CA ASP A 402 -13.63 -18.54 3.53
C ASP A 402 -15.10 -18.93 3.33
N GLY A 403 -15.56 -19.03 2.07
CA GLY A 403 -16.97 -19.28 1.74
C GLY A 403 -17.87 -18.05 1.91
N THR A 404 -17.29 -16.86 1.90
CA THR A 404 -17.96 -15.56 1.89
C THR A 404 -18.02 -14.99 0.47
N ASP A 405 -18.89 -14.01 0.25
CA ASP A 405 -18.94 -13.29 -1.02
C ASP A 405 -17.62 -12.53 -1.32
N THR A 406 -16.84 -12.17 -0.29
CA THR A 406 -15.55 -11.51 -0.48
C THR A 406 -14.51 -12.45 -1.09
N ASP A 407 -14.26 -13.62 -0.51
CA ASP A 407 -13.28 -14.57 -1.06
C ASP A 407 -13.75 -15.18 -2.39
N ALA A 408 -15.07 -15.23 -2.63
CA ALA A 408 -15.64 -15.60 -3.92
C ALA A 408 -15.13 -14.70 -5.08
N ASN A 409 -14.68 -13.46 -4.79
CA ASN A 409 -14.05 -12.59 -5.79
C ASN A 409 -12.81 -13.22 -6.45
N LEU A 410 -12.12 -14.16 -5.79
CA LEU A 410 -11.01 -14.89 -6.43
C LEU A 410 -11.48 -15.75 -7.60
N PHE A 411 -12.63 -16.41 -7.44
CA PHE A 411 -13.23 -17.21 -8.51
C PHE A 411 -13.63 -16.31 -9.67
N ASP A 412 -14.35 -15.22 -9.38
CA ASP A 412 -14.79 -14.26 -10.38
C ASP A 412 -13.61 -13.61 -11.09
N ALA A 413 -12.56 -13.19 -10.38
CA ALA A 413 -11.38 -12.59 -10.99
C ALA A 413 -10.69 -13.55 -11.98
N ILE A 414 -10.57 -14.84 -11.63
CA ILE A 414 -9.96 -15.86 -12.48
C ILE A 414 -10.85 -16.19 -13.70
N LEU A 415 -12.17 -16.27 -13.51
CA LEU A 415 -13.15 -16.52 -14.58
C LEU A 415 -13.27 -15.33 -15.54
N LEU A 416 -13.22 -14.11 -15.00
CA LEU A 416 -13.09 -12.88 -15.75
C LEU A 416 -11.70 -12.74 -16.39
N GLY A 417 -10.78 -13.67 -16.22
CA GLY A 417 -9.48 -13.64 -16.90
C GLY A 417 -8.63 -12.44 -16.51
N THR A 418 -8.64 -12.07 -15.23
CA THR A 418 -7.75 -11.02 -14.70
C THR A 418 -6.30 -11.34 -15.04
N ARG A 419 -5.51 -10.30 -15.33
CA ARG A 419 -4.10 -10.43 -15.70
C ARG A 419 -3.21 -10.68 -14.49
N ARG A 420 -3.56 -10.07 -13.34
CA ARG A 420 -2.96 -10.30 -12.02
C ARG A 420 -4.05 -10.12 -10.95
N ILE A 421 -3.84 -10.72 -9.79
CA ILE A 421 -4.71 -10.57 -8.63
C ILE A 421 -4.01 -9.63 -7.64
N GLY A 422 -4.70 -8.57 -7.22
CA GLY A 422 -4.30 -7.74 -6.08
C GLY A 422 -4.57 -8.49 -4.78
N HIS A 423 -3.58 -8.49 -3.89
CA HIS A 423 -3.57 -9.25 -2.62
C HIS A 423 -3.59 -10.77 -2.80
N GLY A 424 -4.75 -11.36 -3.11
CA GLY A 424 -4.92 -12.82 -3.08
C GLY A 424 -4.71 -13.41 -1.70
N PHE A 425 -5.06 -12.69 -0.64
CA PHE A 425 -4.75 -13.05 0.74
C PHE A 425 -5.41 -14.38 1.14
N SER A 426 -6.67 -14.62 0.73
CA SER A 426 -7.39 -15.87 0.98
C SER A 426 -7.10 -16.99 -0.03
N LEU A 427 -6.26 -16.75 -1.06
CA LEU A 427 -6.03 -17.73 -2.15
C LEU A 427 -5.52 -19.08 -1.67
N PHE A 428 -4.71 -19.11 -0.61
CA PHE A 428 -4.15 -20.35 -0.05
C PHE A 428 -5.22 -21.34 0.44
N LYS A 429 -6.46 -20.87 0.64
CA LYS A 429 -7.60 -21.69 1.06
C LYS A 429 -8.31 -22.38 -0.10
N HIS A 430 -8.01 -21.98 -1.35
CA HIS A 430 -8.69 -22.48 -2.54
C HIS A 430 -7.70 -23.26 -3.42
N PRO A 431 -7.39 -24.54 -3.10
CA PRO A 431 -6.34 -25.31 -3.80
C PRO A 431 -6.56 -25.42 -5.31
N LEU A 432 -7.81 -25.56 -5.76
CA LEU A 432 -8.11 -25.55 -7.19
C LEU A 432 -7.74 -24.22 -7.87
N LEU A 433 -8.00 -23.09 -7.21
CA LEU A 433 -7.63 -21.79 -7.76
C LEU A 433 -6.13 -21.58 -7.79
N ILE A 434 -5.38 -22.10 -6.80
CA ILE A 434 -3.91 -22.11 -6.80
C ILE A 434 -3.38 -22.82 -8.05
N ASP A 435 -3.95 -23.96 -8.40
CA ASP A 435 -3.54 -24.70 -9.60
C ASP A 435 -3.87 -23.93 -10.87
N MET A 436 -5.09 -23.37 -10.97
CA MET A 436 -5.52 -22.56 -12.11
C MET A 436 -4.65 -21.31 -12.34
N VAL A 437 -4.19 -20.63 -11.28
CA VAL A 437 -3.31 -19.45 -11.43
C VAL A 437 -1.87 -19.83 -11.75
N LYS A 438 -1.43 -21.05 -11.42
CA LYS A 438 -0.10 -21.56 -11.78
C LYS A 438 -0.04 -22.04 -13.23
N GLU A 439 -1.15 -22.54 -13.77
CA GLU A 439 -1.25 -23.03 -15.15
C GLU A 439 -1.36 -21.92 -16.20
N LYS A 440 -1.97 -20.79 -15.84
CA LYS A 440 -2.13 -19.60 -16.70
C LYS A 440 -0.94 -18.67 -16.63
#